data_AF-A0AB36KP21-F1
#
_entry.id   AF-A0AB36KP21-F1
#
_cell.length_a   1.000
_cell.length_b   1.000
_cell.length_c   1.000
_cell.angle_alpha   90.00
_cell.angle_beta   90.00
_cell.angle_gamma   90.00
#
_symmetry.space_group_name_H-M   'P 1'
#
loop_
_entity.id
_entity.type
_entity.pdbx_description
1 polymer ?
#
loop_
_entity_poly.entity_id
_entity_poly.type
_entity_poly.pdbx_seq_one_letter_code
_entity_poly.pdbx_strand_id
1 'polypeptide(L)'
;DYIAPQVYWPFAREVARYDVITRWWADTVRGTGTALYVGMALYKVGTASEAEPDWTVEGGVPEITRQLDLNDSLGGCRQNHVVSRRASIRASA
;
A
#
# COMPACT_ATOMS: atom_id res chain seq x y z
N ASP A 1 -1.69 -15.05 -14.66
CA ASP A 1 -1.81 -13.58 -14.82
C ASP A 1 -2.04 -12.89 -13.49
N TYR A 2 -1.82 -11.57 -13.42
CA TYR A 2 -1.87 -10.78 -12.17
C TYR A 2 -2.50 -9.40 -12.37
N ILE A 3 -2.91 -8.79 -11.26
CA ILE A 3 -3.24 -7.36 -11.18
C ILE A 3 -2.39 -6.67 -10.11
N ALA A 4 -2.09 -5.38 -10.32
CA ALA A 4 -1.28 -4.59 -9.40
C ALA A 4 -1.90 -3.21 -9.11
N PRO A 5 -2.96 -3.15 -8.29
CA PRO A 5 -3.62 -1.88 -7.97
C PRO A 5 -2.72 -0.96 -7.14
N GLN A 6 -2.83 0.34 -7.38
CA GLN A 6 -2.12 1.38 -6.63
C GLN A 6 -2.99 1.82 -5.45
N VAL A 7 -2.63 1.42 -4.23
CA VAL A 7 -3.35 1.76 -2.99
C VAL A 7 -2.45 2.67 -2.17
N TYR A 8 -2.56 3.98 -2.42
CA TYR A 8 -1.57 4.97 -1.99
C TYR A 8 -2.02 5.86 -0.83
N TRP A 9 -3.01 5.41 -0.07
CA TRP A 9 -3.62 6.16 1.02
C TRP A 9 -3.38 5.46 2.35
N PRO A 10 -3.27 6.22 3.45
CA PRO A 10 -3.06 5.63 4.76
C PRO A 10 -4.36 5.06 5.37
N PHE A 11 -4.26 4.37 6.49
CA PHE A 11 -5.43 3.90 7.24
C PHE A 11 -6.34 5.02 7.75
N ALA A 12 -5.80 6.21 8.05
CA ALA A 12 -6.59 7.32 8.57
C ALA A 12 -7.41 8.06 7.49
N ARG A 13 -7.15 7.83 6.19
CA ARG A 13 -7.82 8.57 5.12
C ARG A 13 -9.21 8.01 4.83
N GLU A 14 -10.23 8.49 5.55
CA GLU A 14 -11.61 7.95 5.50
C GLU A 14 -12.18 7.72 4.09
N VAL A 15 -11.99 8.68 3.18
CA VAL A 15 -12.53 8.62 1.80
C VAL A 15 -11.88 7.51 0.95
N ALA A 16 -10.66 7.08 1.32
CA ALA A 16 -9.88 6.12 0.54
C ALA A 16 -8.99 5.26 1.44
N ARG A 17 -9.56 4.67 2.50
CA ARG A 17 -8.75 3.94 3.50
C ARG A 17 -8.06 2.73 2.87
N TYR A 18 -6.81 2.52 3.26
CA TYR A 18 -6.00 1.40 2.77
C TYR A 18 -6.69 0.05 2.95
N ASP A 19 -7.29 -0.19 4.12
CA ASP A 19 -7.91 -1.47 4.47
C ASP A 19 -9.12 -1.82 3.63
N VAL A 20 -9.99 -0.83 3.40
CA VAL A 20 -11.20 -1.00 2.61
C VAL A 20 -10.84 -1.38 1.17
N ILE A 21 -9.94 -0.62 0.55
CA ILE A 21 -9.56 -0.84 -0.86
C ILE A 21 -8.82 -2.17 -1.01
N THR A 22 -7.89 -2.47 -0.11
CA THR A 22 -7.08 -3.70 -0.19
C THR A 22 -7.93 -4.96 -0.01
N ARG A 23 -8.89 -4.95 0.94
CA ARG A 23 -9.83 -6.05 1.14
C ARG A 23 -10.72 -6.25 -0.09
N TRP A 24 -11.21 -5.16 -0.68
CA TRP A 24 -12.02 -5.23 -1.90
C TRP A 24 -11.27 -5.90 -3.06
N TRP A 25 -9.99 -5.58 -3.26
CA TRP A 25 -9.17 -6.24 -4.28
C TRP A 25 -8.93 -7.72 -3.96
N ALA A 26 -8.66 -8.05 -2.70
CA ALA A 26 -8.48 -9.44 -2.28
C ALA A 26 -9.74 -10.28 -2.53
N ASP A 27 -10.92 -9.71 -2.29
CA ASP A 27 -12.19 -10.36 -2.60
C ASP A 27 -12.44 -10.47 -4.10
N THR A 28 -12.05 -9.46 -4.88
CA THR A 28 -12.21 -9.45 -6.34
C THR A 28 -11.42 -10.56 -7.04
N VAL A 29 -10.21 -10.89 -6.57
CA VAL A 29 -9.38 -11.96 -7.16
C VAL A 29 -9.62 -13.34 -6.55
N ARG A 30 -10.48 -13.43 -5.53
CA ARG A 30 -10.73 -14.67 -4.80
C ARG A 30 -11.31 -15.73 -5.74
N GLY A 31 -10.66 -16.88 -5.80
CA GLY A 31 -11.12 -18.01 -6.62
C GLY A 31 -10.85 -17.89 -8.12
N THR A 32 -10.28 -16.79 -8.61
CA THR A 32 -9.99 -16.61 -10.05
C THR A 32 -8.65 -17.21 -10.46
N GLY A 33 -7.75 -17.45 -9.50
CA GLY A 33 -6.36 -17.84 -9.76
C GLY A 33 -5.45 -16.68 -10.19
N THR A 34 -5.97 -15.45 -10.24
CA THR A 34 -5.21 -14.22 -10.50
C THR A 34 -4.39 -13.82 -9.27
N ALA A 35 -3.11 -13.49 -9.45
CA ALA A 35 -2.28 -12.95 -8.37
C ALA A 35 -2.59 -11.46 -8.12
N LEU A 36 -2.47 -11.02 -6.87
CA LEU A 36 -2.68 -9.64 -6.44
C LEU A 36 -1.39 -9.07 -5.86
N TYR A 37 -0.92 -7.97 -6.44
CA TYR A 37 0.25 -7.23 -5.97
C TYR A 37 -0.15 -5.82 -5.56
N VAL A 38 -0.21 -5.54 -4.26
CA VAL A 38 -0.64 -4.22 -3.78
C VAL A 38 0.51 -3.21 -3.91
N GLY A 39 0.31 -2.17 -4.70
CA GLY A 39 1.25 -1.06 -4.82
C GLY A 39 1.11 -0.11 -3.64
N MET A 40 2.16 0.01 -2.82
CA MET A 40 2.21 0.88 -1.63
C MET A 40 2.92 2.21 -1.93
N ALA A 41 2.49 3.29 -1.29
CA ALA A 41 3.01 4.64 -1.52
C ALA A 41 4.29 4.96 -0.73
N LEU A 42 5.35 4.15 -0.87
CA LEU A 42 6.61 4.38 -0.15
C LEU A 42 7.24 5.75 -0.45
N TYR A 43 6.93 6.36 -1.59
CA TYR A 43 7.41 7.70 -1.94
C TYR A 43 6.82 8.82 -1.05
N LYS A 44 5.70 8.57 -0.36
CA LYS A 44 5.09 9.53 0.57
C LYS A 44 5.75 9.52 1.95
N VAL A 45 6.47 8.45 2.30
CA VAL A 45 7.15 8.31 3.59
C VAL A 45 8.10 9.48 3.82
N GLY A 46 8.00 10.11 4.99
CA GLY A 46 8.79 11.29 5.37
C GLY A 46 8.38 12.59 4.68
N THR A 47 7.37 12.57 3.81
CA THR A 47 6.81 13.78 3.18
C THR A 47 5.62 14.29 3.98
N ALA A 48 5.73 15.51 4.51
CA ALA A 48 4.67 16.12 5.30
C ALA A 48 3.42 16.40 4.44
N SER A 49 2.26 16.04 4.99
CA SER A 49 0.94 16.30 4.41
C SER A 49 -0.05 16.50 5.55
N GLU A 50 -0.74 17.65 5.58
CA GLU A 50 -1.77 17.91 6.60
C GLU A 50 -2.94 16.90 6.50
N ALA A 51 -3.24 16.45 5.28
CA ALA A 51 -4.32 15.49 5.03
C ALA A 51 -3.93 14.04 5.33
N GLU A 52 -2.64 13.74 5.41
CA GLU A 52 -2.10 12.38 5.58
C GLU A 52 -0.86 12.40 6.48
N PRO A 53 -1.00 12.78 7.77
CA PRO A 53 0.13 12.94 8.69
C PRO A 53 0.85 11.62 9.01
N ASP A 54 0.20 10.47 8.84
CA ASP A 54 0.73 9.15 9.20
C ASP A 54 2.03 8.78 8.45
N TRP A 55 2.26 9.38 7.28
CA TRP A 55 3.47 9.14 6.49
C TRP A 55 4.75 9.69 7.13
N THR A 56 4.66 10.61 8.09
CA THR A 56 5.82 11.21 8.78
C THR A 56 5.97 10.76 10.22
N VAL A 57 4.92 10.20 10.84
CA VAL A 57 4.97 9.67 12.21
C VAL A 57 6.03 8.59 12.30
N GLU A 58 7.03 8.79 13.17
CA GLU A 58 8.17 7.88 13.33
C GLU A 58 8.83 7.48 11.99
N GLY A 59 8.93 8.44 11.06
CA GLY A 59 9.48 8.18 9.73
C GLY A 59 8.60 7.28 8.85
N GLY A 60 7.29 7.23 9.11
CA GLY A 60 6.31 6.44 8.37
C GLY A 60 6.33 4.93 8.67
N VAL A 61 7.20 4.49 9.58
CA VAL A 61 7.34 3.07 9.94
C VAL A 61 6.00 2.47 10.42
N PRO A 62 5.25 3.10 11.35
CA PRO A 62 4.01 2.52 11.85
C PRO A 62 2.95 2.29 10.78
N GLU A 63 2.80 3.23 9.84
CA GLU A 63 1.84 3.13 8.73
C GLU A 63 2.24 2.01 7.77
N ILE A 64 3.53 1.93 7.39
CA ILE A 64 4.02 0.87 6.50
C ILE A 64 3.89 -0.50 7.16
N THR A 65 4.26 -0.65 8.43
CA THR A 65 4.10 -1.90 9.19
C THR A 65 2.64 -2.35 9.17
N ARG A 66 1.69 -1.45 9.45
CA ARG A 66 0.27 -1.79 9.46
C ARG A 66 -0.26 -2.22 8.09
N GLN A 67 0.22 -1.61 7.02
CA GLN A 67 -0.13 -1.99 5.64
C GLN A 67 0.40 -3.39 5.29
N LEU A 68 1.64 -3.70 5.69
CA LEU A 68 2.24 -5.02 5.52
C LEU A 68 1.50 -6.10 6.33
N ASP A 69 1.22 -5.84 7.60
CA ASP A 69 0.48 -6.75 8.48
C ASP A 69 -0.91 -7.09 7.91
N LEU A 70 -1.61 -6.07 7.37
CA LEU A 70 -2.88 -6.30 6.70
C LEU A 70 -2.69 -7.17 5.45
N ASN A 71 -1.74 -6.85 4.58
CA ASN A 71 -1.50 -7.60 3.36
C ASN A 71 -1.20 -9.08 3.66
N ASP A 72 -0.41 -9.37 4.69
CA ASP A 72 -0.08 -10.72 5.11
C ASP A 72 -1.31 -11.47 5.67
N SER A 73 -2.16 -10.75 6.41
CA SER A 73 -3.40 -11.34 6.96
C SER A 73 -4.42 -11.78 5.90
N LEU A 74 -4.31 -11.27 4.66
CA LEU A 74 -5.29 -11.52 3.61
C LEU A 74 -5.11 -12.85 2.87
N GLY A 75 -4.09 -13.65 3.22
CA GLY A 75 -4.06 -15.13 3.26
C GLY A 75 -4.54 -16.00 2.08
N GLY A 76 -5.03 -15.45 0.97
CA GLY A 76 -5.66 -16.19 -0.13
C GLY A 76 -5.05 -15.96 -1.50
N CYS A 77 -4.13 -15.01 -1.63
CA CYS A 77 -3.46 -14.68 -2.88
C CYS A 77 -2.04 -15.23 -2.83
N ARG A 78 -1.76 -16.21 -3.70
CA ARG A 78 -0.40 -16.69 -3.93
C ARG A 78 0.50 -15.46 -4.21
N GLN A 79 1.41 -15.17 -3.27
CA GLN A 79 2.47 -14.17 -3.36
C GLN A 79 2.00 -12.70 -3.44
N ASN A 80 1.62 -12.12 -2.30
CA ASN A 80 1.55 -10.66 -2.14
C ASN A 80 2.97 -10.09 -2.14
N HIS A 81 3.53 -9.76 -3.31
CA HIS A 81 4.77 -8.99 -3.37
C HIS A 81 4.45 -7.50 -3.40
N VAL A 82 5.01 -6.76 -2.45
CA VAL A 82 4.93 -5.30 -2.42
C VAL A 82 5.80 -4.74 -3.53
N VAL A 83 5.18 -4.04 -4.48
CA VAL A 83 5.90 -3.32 -5.53
C VAL A 83 5.81 -1.83 -5.22
N SER A 84 6.94 -1.25 -4.81
CA SER A 84 7.09 0.21 -4.69
C SER A 84 7.74 0.76 -5.95
N ARG A 85 7.19 1.85 -6.52
CA ARG A 85 7.91 2.64 -7.52
C ARG A 85 8.58 3.82 -6.81
N ARG A 86 9.91 3.83 -6.81
CA ARG A 86 10.69 5.04 -6.55
C ARG A 86 10.64 5.90 -7.82
N ALA A 87 9.92 7.02 -7.79
CA ALA A 87 10.14 8.05 -8.80
C ALA A 87 11.54 8.64 -8.51
N SER A 88 12.49 8.42 -9.43
CA SER A 88 13.87 8.87 -9.30
C SER A 88 13.95 10.38 -9.08
N ILE A 89 14.33 10.82 -7.87
CA ILE A 89 14.97 12.12 -7.70
C ILE A 89 16.40 11.96 -8.21
N ARG A 90 16.72 12.59 -9.34
CA ARG A 90 18.13 12.90 -9.66
C ARG A 90 18.59 13.88 -8.58
N ALA A 91 19.47 13.43 -7.69
CA ALA A 91 20.32 14.35 -6.97
C ALA A 91 21.35 14.87 -7.99
N SER A 92 21.20 16.13 -8.39
CA SER A 92 22.27 16.91 -8.99
C SER A 92 22.66 17.98 -7.98
N ALA A 93 23.77 17.74 -7.28
CA ALA A 93 24.67 18.73 -6.72
C ALA A 93 25.98 18.00 -6.37
#